data_AF-M1J1V8-F1
#
_entry.id   AF-M1J1V8-F1
#
_cell.length_a   1.000
_cell.length_b   1.000
_cell.length_c   1.000
_cell.angle_alpha   90.00
_cell.angle_beta   90.00
_cell.angle_gamma   90.00
#
_symmetry.space_group_name_H-M   'P 1'
#
loop_
_entity.id
_entity.type
_entity.pdbx_description
1 polymer ?
#
loop_
_entity_poly.entity_id
_entity_poly.type
_entity_poly.pdbx_seq_one_letter_code
_entity_poly.pdbx_strand_id
1 'polypeptide(L)' 'MQEEEMTKIVKRVLMIVKDNLPTDCEELLNKMEKKFLRDIRDLGTEKAFEKWYKDFNDEEDVEIISS' A
#
# COMPACT_ATOMS: atom_id res chain seq x y z
N MET A 1 17.84 10.84 -0.71
CA MET A 1 18.51 9.57 -1.10
C MET A 1 17.72 8.37 -0.58
N GLN A 2 17.51 8.25 0.74
CA GLN A 2 16.74 7.13 1.34
C GLN A 2 15.25 7.08 0.90
N GLU A 3 14.59 8.23 0.79
CA GLU A 3 13.16 8.29 0.45
C GLU A 3 12.85 7.89 -1.01
N GLU A 4 13.76 8.22 -1.94
CA GLU A 4 13.63 7.83 -3.34
C GLU A 4 13.82 6.31 -3.52
N GLU A 5 14.75 5.72 -2.76
CA GLU A 5 14.95 4.26 -2.73
C GLU A 5 13.73 3.54 -2.14
N MET A 6 13.18 4.03 -1.03
CA MET A 6 11.96 3.45 -0.47
C MET A 6 10.76 3.56 -1.42
N THR A 7 10.61 4.68 -2.13
CA THR A 7 9.56 4.83 -3.14
C THR A 7 9.71 3.81 -4.27
N LYS A 8 10.94 3.51 -4.69
CA LYS A 8 11.22 2.46 -5.69
C LYS A 8 10.84 1.07 -5.16
N ILE A 9 11.13 0.78 -3.90
CA ILE A 9 10.76 -0.48 -3.24
C ILE A 9 9.24 -0.62 -3.19
N VAL A 10 8.53 0.42 -2.74
CA VAL A 10 7.05 0.45 -2.69
C VAL A 10 6.44 0.12 -4.04
N LYS A 11 6.89 0.78 -5.11
CA LYS A 11 6.39 0.52 -6.47
C LYS A 11 6.61 -0.93 -6.89
N ARG A 12 7.77 -1.51 -6.54
CA ARG A 12 8.07 -2.91 -6.86
C ARG A 12 7.17 -3.88 -6.10
N VAL A 13 6.87 -3.60 -4.83
CA VAL A 13 5.91 -4.40 -4.04
C VAL A 13 4.51 -4.32 -4.64
N LEU A 14 4.04 -3.12 -4.99
CA LEU A 14 2.73 -2.93 -5.63
C LEU A 14 2.60 -3.68 -6.96
N MET A 15 3.67 -3.70 -7.78
CA MET A 15 3.70 -4.49 -9.01
C MET A 15 3.57 -5.99 -8.73
N ILE A 16 4.30 -6.52 -7.76
CA ILE A 16 4.22 -7.95 -7.38
C ILE A 16 2.80 -8.29 -6.93
N VAL A 17 2.19 -7.44 -6.09
CA VAL A 17 0.80 -7.62 -5.64
C VAL A 17 -0.15 -7.63 -6.84
N LYS A 18 0.02 -6.69 -7.77
CA LYS A 18 -0.79 -6.59 -8.99
C LYS A 18 -0.70 -7.85 -9.86
N ASP A 19 0.50 -8.38 -10.05
CA ASP A 19 0.74 -9.56 -10.89
C ASP A 19 0.15 -10.85 -10.30
N ASN A 20 -0.09 -10.88 -8.99
CA ASN A 20 -0.62 -12.04 -8.27
C ASN A 20 -2.11 -11.92 -7.91
N LEU A 21 -2.76 -10.80 -8.23
CA LEU A 21 -4.17 -10.60 -7.93
C LEU A 21 -5.09 -11.04 -9.08
N PRO A 22 -6.27 -11.60 -8.76
CA PRO A 22 -7.33 -11.80 -9.74
C PRO A 22 -7.70 -10.51 -10.50
N THR A 23 -8.06 -10.63 -11.78
CA THR A 23 -8.31 -9.48 -12.67
C THR A 23 -9.50 -8.62 -12.22
N ASP A 24 -10.49 -9.21 -11.56
CA ASP A 24 -11.63 -8.51 -10.96
C ASP A 24 -11.22 -7.57 -9.80
N CYS A 25 -10.04 -7.76 -9.23
CA CYS A 25 -9.47 -6.90 -8.19
C CYS A 25 -8.63 -5.74 -8.75
N GLU A 26 -8.40 -5.67 -10.06
CA GLU A 26 -7.48 -4.69 -10.66
C GLU A 26 -7.93 -3.24 -10.45
N GLU A 27 -9.23 -2.95 -10.57
CA GLU A 27 -9.73 -1.59 -10.37
C GLU A 27 -9.54 -1.12 -8.92
N LEU A 28 -9.80 -2.01 -7.96
CA LEU A 28 -9.63 -1.72 -6.54
C LEU A 28 -8.16 -1.45 -6.22
N LEU A 29 -7.26 -2.30 -6.71
CA LEU A 29 -5.83 -2.12 -6.52
C LEU A 29 -5.32 -0.82 -7.14
N ASN A 30 -5.73 -0.49 -8.37
CA ASN A 30 -5.34 0.75 -9.03
C ASN A 30 -5.79 2.00 -8.24
N LYS A 31 -6.96 1.95 -7.59
CA LYS A 31 -7.43 3.03 -6.69
C LYS A 31 -6.57 3.12 -5.43
N MET A 32 -6.25 1.98 -4.80
CA MET A 32 -5.39 1.92 -3.62
C MET A 32 -3.97 2.42 -3.91
N GLU A 33 -3.35 1.96 -5.00
CA GLU A 33 -2.03 2.42 -5.45
C GLU A 33 -2.00 3.94 -5.62
N LYS A 34 -2.98 4.52 -6.33
CA LYS A 34 -3.05 5.97 -6.54
C LYS A 34 -3.21 6.74 -5.23
N LYS A 35 -3.98 6.22 -4.28
CA LYS A 35 -4.14 6.82 -2.94
C LYS A 35 -2.80 6.75 -2.18
N PHE A 36 -2.15 5.60 -2.18
CA PHE A 36 -0.91 5.39 -1.43
C PHE A 36 0.25 6.22 -1.97
N LEU A 37 0.45 6.25 -3.29
CA LEU A 37 1.49 7.08 -3.92
C LEU A 37 1.24 8.58 -3.71
N ARG A 38 -0.02 9.01 -3.65
CA ARG A 38 -0.37 10.39 -3.29
C ARG A 38 -0.01 10.70 -1.84
N ASP A 39 -0.34 9.79 -0.92
CA ASP A 39 0.01 9.95 0.49
C ASP A 39 1.55 9.99 0.70
N ILE A 40 2.31 9.16 -0.02
CA ILE A 40 3.79 9.24 -0.01
C ILE A 40 4.27 10.60 -0.50
N ARG A 41 3.72 11.12 -1.61
CA ARG A 41 4.09 12.43 -2.15
C ARG A 41 3.78 13.57 -1.17
N ASP A 42 2.63 13.50 -0.50
CA ASP A 42 2.12 14.60 0.32
C ASP A 42 2.67 14.58 1.76
N LEU A 43 2.94 13.40 2.31
CA LEU A 43 3.31 13.20 3.72
C LEU A 43 4.77 12.76 3.91
N GLY A 44 5.40 12.26 2.86
CA GLY A 44 6.63 11.49 2.95
C GLY A 44 6.37 10.03 3.33
N THR A 45 7.34 9.16 3.03
CA THR A 45 7.15 7.70 3.09
C THR A 45 6.76 7.19 4.47
N GLU A 46 7.49 7.58 5.51
CA GLU A 46 7.28 7.10 6.89
C GLU A 46 5.87 7.44 7.41
N LYS A 47 5.46 8.71 7.27
CA LYS A 47 4.12 9.16 7.69
C LYS A 47 3.00 8.55 6.87
N ALA A 48 3.21 8.29 5.59
CA ALA A 48 2.24 7.58 4.76
C ALA A 48 2.03 6.14 5.26
N PHE A 49 3.10 5.43 5.63
CA PHE A 49 3.00 4.10 6.21
C PHE A 49 2.31 4.12 7.59
N GLU A 50 2.67 5.04 8.48
CA GLU A 50 2.01 5.17 9.78
C GLU A 50 0.51 5.41 9.65
N LYS A 51 0.10 6.28 8.72
CA LYS A 51 -1.31 6.55 8.43
C LYS A 51 -2.03 5.28 7.99
N TRP A 52 -1.50 4.56 7.01
CA TRP A 52 -2.13 3.34 6.50
C TRP A 52 -2.14 2.19 7.51
N TYR A 53 -1.12 2.10 8.37
CA TYR A 53 -1.09 1.13 9.46
C TYR A 53 -2.10 1.44 10.56
N LYS A 54 -2.33 2.73 10.87
CA LYS A 54 -3.39 3.15 11.79
C LYS A 54 -4.77 2.92 11.20
N ASP A 55 -5.00 3.31 9.94
CA ASP A 55 -6.25 3.04 9.23
C ASP A 55 -6.58 1.53 9.25
N PHE A 56 -5.57 0.65 9.11
CA PHE A 56 -5.75 -0.80 9.20
C PHE A 56 -6.05 -1.32 10.62
N ASN A 57 -5.49 -0.70 11.67
CA ASN A 57 -5.69 -1.16 13.05
C ASN A 57 -6.90 -0.52 13.74
N ASP A 58 -7.39 0.62 13.24
CA ASP A 58 -8.62 1.26 13.70
C ASP A 58 -9.86 0.63 13.03
N GLU A 59 -9.68 -0.11 11.93
CA GLU A 59 -10.68 -1.05 11.39
C GLU A 59 -10.55 -2.40 12.13
N GLU A 60 -11.30 -2.56 13.23
CA GLU A 60 -11.43 -3.85 13.95
C GLU A 60 -11.72 -5.03 12.99
N ASP A 61 -11.05 -6.15 13.24
CA ASP A 61 -11.31 -7.50 12.74
C ASP A 61 -10.92 -7.86 11.29
N VAL A 62 -9.63 -7.81 10.96
CA VAL A 62 -9.07 -8.75 9.97
C VAL A 62 -8.29 -9.84 10.72
N GLU A 63 -8.98 -10.88 11.17
CA GLU A 63 -8.32 -12.12 11.60
C GLU A 63 -7.52 -12.67 10.40
N ILE A 64 -6.19 -12.57 10.45
CA ILE A 64 -5.33 -13.31 9.53
C ILE A 64 -5.45 -14.78 9.91
N ILE A 65 -6.35 -15.51 9.26
CA ILE A 65 -6.45 -16.96 9.37
C ILE A 65 -5.22 -17.56 8.68
N SER A 66 -4.15 -17.81 9.43
CA SER A 66 -3.06 -18.67 8.99
C SER A 66 -3.55 -20.12 8.98
N SER A 67 -3.62 -20.74 7.80
CA SER A 67 -3.82 -22.20 7.65
C SER A 67 -2.55 -22.98 7.98
#